data_AF-A0A1S3QJJ7-F1
#
_entry.id   AF-A0A1S3QJJ7-F1
#
_cell.length_a   1.000
_cell.length_b   1.000
_cell.length_c   1.000
_cell.angle_alpha   90.00
_cell.angle_beta   90.00
_cell.angle_gamma   90.00
#
_symmetry.space_group_name_H-M   'P 1'
#
loop_
_entity.id
_entity.type
_entity.pdbx_description
1 polymer ?
#
loop_
_entity_poly.entity_id
_entity_poly.type
_entity_poly.pdbx_seq_one_letter_code
_entity_poly.pdbx_strand_id
1 'polypeptide(L)'
;MCFCKCSVVTVDPSCVCPVNYTRPVIILGPMKDRINDDLISEFPDKFGSCVPHTTRPKRDYEVDARDYHFVVSREQMEKDIQDHKFIEAGQYNNHLYGTSVQSVREVAEKGKHCILDVSGNAIKRLQSTMLYPIAIFIKPKSVENILEMNKRLTEDQGRKTFDRAMKLEQEFTEHFTAIVQGDSLEEIYNTVKRLIEEQSGPFIWVPAKDKL
;
A
#
# COMPACT_ATOMS: atom_id res chain seq x y z
N MET A 1 5.45 -6.82 -27.09
CA MET A 1 6.92 -6.61 -27.12
C MET A 1 7.24 -5.56 -26.06
N CYS A 2 7.89 -5.95 -24.96
CA CYS A 2 8.37 -5.00 -23.95
C CYS A 2 9.63 -4.32 -24.48
N PHE A 3 9.72 -3.00 -24.36
CA PHE A 3 10.95 -2.26 -24.67
C PHE A 3 11.81 -2.18 -23.41
N CYS A 4 13.02 -2.75 -23.44
CA CYS A 4 14.05 -2.52 -22.43
C CYS A 4 14.93 -1.34 -22.87
N LYS A 5 15.14 -0.36 -21.99
CA LYS A 5 16.22 0.63 -22.14
C LYS A 5 17.26 0.33 -21.07
N CYS A 6 18.42 -0.17 -21.47
CA CYS A 6 19.62 -0.17 -20.63
C CYS A 6 20.37 1.14 -20.88
N SER A 7 20.36 2.05 -19.92
CA SER A 7 21.25 3.21 -19.87
C SER A 7 22.26 3.00 -18.74
N VAL A 8 23.54 3.04 -19.09
CA VAL A 8 24.68 2.72 -18.24
C VAL A 8 24.92 3.82 -17.22
N VAL A 9 24.15 3.83 -16.13
CA VAL A 9 24.50 4.37 -14.79
C VAL A 9 23.55 3.68 -13.80
N THR A 10 23.98 2.61 -13.13
CA THR A 10 23.31 2.00 -11.93
C THR A 10 21.80 2.26 -11.80
N VAL A 11 20.98 1.84 -12.77
CA VAL A 11 19.52 1.78 -12.63
C VAL A 11 19.15 0.34 -12.85
N ASP A 12 18.44 -0.27 -11.89
CA ASP A 12 17.91 -1.62 -12.04
C ASP A 12 17.19 -1.73 -13.41
N PRO A 13 17.42 -2.82 -14.15
CA PRO A 13 16.80 -2.98 -15.45
C PRO A 13 15.28 -2.92 -15.24
N SER A 14 14.60 -2.07 -16.00
CA SER A 14 13.14 -1.92 -15.95
C SER A 14 12.56 -2.11 -17.35
N CYS A 15 11.37 -2.70 -17.42
CA CYS A 15 10.66 -2.93 -18.66
C CYS A 15 9.27 -2.30 -18.62
N VAL A 16 8.82 -1.83 -19.78
CA VAL A 16 7.45 -1.31 -19.94
C VAL A 16 6.52 -2.48 -20.19
N CYS A 17 5.53 -2.65 -19.32
CA CYS A 17 4.54 -3.71 -19.38
C CYS A 17 3.12 -3.14 -19.46
N PRO A 18 2.26 -3.67 -20.35
CA PRO A 18 0.84 -3.32 -20.32
C PRO A 18 0.16 -3.95 -19.11
N VAL A 19 -0.78 -3.23 -18.49
CA VAL A 19 -1.65 -3.73 -17.42
C VAL A 19 -3.13 -3.57 -17.80
N ASN A 20 -3.95 -4.54 -17.39
CA ASN A 20 -5.39 -4.58 -17.63
C ASN A 20 -6.21 -4.43 -16.34
N TYR A 21 -5.61 -3.85 -15.29
CA TYR A 21 -6.21 -3.63 -13.99
C TYR A 21 -5.79 -2.26 -13.46
N THR A 22 -6.59 -1.69 -12.55
CA THR A 22 -6.23 -0.44 -11.87
C THR A 22 -5.29 -0.73 -10.70
N ARG A 23 -4.10 -0.11 -10.68
CA ARG A 23 -3.05 -0.45 -9.72
C ARG A 23 -3.48 -0.21 -8.27
N PRO A 24 -3.19 -1.12 -7.32
CA PRO A 24 -3.34 -0.83 -5.89
C PRO A 24 -2.44 0.34 -5.47
N VAL A 25 -2.79 1.05 -4.40
CA VAL A 25 -2.03 2.18 -3.85
C VAL A 25 -1.67 1.86 -2.40
N ILE A 26 -0.38 2.00 -2.08
CA ILE A 26 0.14 1.88 -0.72
C ILE A 26 0.82 3.20 -0.37
N ILE A 27 0.33 3.87 0.68
CA ILE A 27 0.95 5.08 1.21
C ILE A 27 1.59 4.73 2.55
N LEU A 28 2.88 5.03 2.68
CA LEU A 28 3.70 4.73 3.85
C LEU A 28 4.25 6.02 4.46
N GLY A 29 4.56 5.98 5.75
CA GLY A 29 5.12 7.12 6.48
C GLY A 29 4.07 7.91 7.27
N PRO A 30 4.45 9.07 7.83
CA PRO A 30 3.56 9.91 8.62
C PRO A 30 2.35 10.38 7.80
N MET A 31 1.22 10.63 8.47
CA MET A 31 -0.01 11.14 7.85
C MET A 31 -0.69 10.23 6.81
N LYS A 32 -0.19 9.01 6.57
CA LYS A 32 -0.77 8.06 5.58
C LYS A 32 -2.27 7.84 5.79
N ASP A 33 -2.73 7.70 7.03
CA ASP A 33 -4.13 7.36 7.34
C ASP A 33 -5.07 8.47 6.87
N ARG A 34 -4.68 9.72 7.13
CA ARG A 34 -5.46 10.89 6.69
C ARG A 34 -5.50 11.01 5.17
N ILE A 35 -4.38 10.76 4.49
CA ILE A 35 -4.36 10.78 3.02
C ILE A 35 -5.21 9.65 2.43
N ASN A 36 -5.16 8.45 3.02
CA ASN A 36 -6.00 7.33 2.61
C ASN A 36 -7.50 7.68 2.72
N ASP A 37 -7.90 8.25 3.86
CA ASP A 37 -9.29 8.67 4.10
C ASP A 37 -9.73 9.79 3.14
N ASP A 38 -8.87 10.78 2.91
CA ASP A 38 -9.14 11.91 2.00
C ASP A 38 -9.29 11.41 0.54
N LEU A 39 -8.44 10.48 0.07
CA LEU A 39 -8.56 9.90 -1.28
C LEU A 39 -9.88 9.15 -1.50
N ILE A 40 -10.28 8.33 -0.53
CA ILE A 40 -11.52 7.54 -0.62
C ILE A 40 -12.75 8.43 -0.56
N SER A 41 -12.74 9.44 0.32
CA SER A 41 -13.87 10.34 0.51
C SER A 41 -14.03 11.35 -0.63
N GLU A 42 -12.92 11.89 -1.17
CA GLU A 42 -12.96 12.87 -2.27
C GLU A 42 -13.25 12.20 -3.62
N PHE A 43 -12.77 10.98 -3.86
CA PHE A 43 -12.94 10.28 -5.14
C PHE A 43 -13.40 8.82 -4.98
N PRO A 44 -14.63 8.58 -4.48
CA PRO A 44 -15.15 7.23 -4.24
C PRO A 44 -15.31 6.39 -5.51
N ASP A 45 -15.37 7.02 -6.68
CA ASP A 45 -15.42 6.33 -7.97
C ASP A 45 -14.05 5.83 -8.45
N LYS A 46 -12.96 6.48 -7.99
CA LYS A 46 -11.58 6.12 -8.36
C LYS A 46 -10.90 5.23 -7.33
N PHE A 47 -11.22 5.39 -6.04
CA PHE A 47 -10.57 4.66 -4.95
C PHE A 47 -11.57 3.79 -4.18
N GLY A 48 -11.06 2.73 -3.58
CA GLY A 48 -11.82 1.92 -2.64
C GLY A 48 -10.92 1.06 -1.77
N SER A 49 -11.45 0.58 -0.66
CA SER A 49 -10.77 -0.40 0.20
C SER A 49 -11.22 -1.80 -0.18
N CYS A 50 -10.31 -2.77 -0.10
CA CYS A 50 -10.68 -4.18 -0.17
C CYS A 50 -11.22 -4.68 1.18
N VAL A 51 -12.03 -5.73 1.15
CA VAL A 51 -12.57 -6.36 2.36
C VAL A 51 -11.53 -7.33 2.94
N PRO A 52 -11.01 -7.10 4.17
CA PRO A 52 -10.06 -8.01 4.81
C PRO A 52 -10.75 -9.27 5.33
N HIS A 53 -9.96 -10.29 5.67
CA HIS A 53 -10.43 -11.53 6.29
C HIS A 53 -10.15 -11.51 7.78
N THR A 54 -10.99 -12.20 8.57
CA THR A 54 -10.72 -12.44 9.99
C THR A 54 -11.27 -13.76 10.50
N THR A 55 -10.58 -14.40 11.46
CA THR A 55 -11.13 -15.53 12.24
C THR A 55 -11.93 -15.08 13.46
N ARG A 56 -12.04 -13.77 13.69
CA ARG A 56 -12.89 -13.23 14.75
C ARG A 56 -14.35 -13.55 14.43
N PRO A 57 -15.16 -14.00 15.41
CA PRO A 57 -16.60 -14.10 15.22
C PRO A 57 -17.22 -12.76 14.78
N LYS A 58 -18.12 -12.83 13.81
CA LYS A 58 -18.91 -11.68 13.34
C LYS A 58 -19.74 -11.11 14.49
N ARG A 59 -19.75 -9.79 14.66
CA ARG A 59 -20.67 -9.10 15.58
C ARG A 59 -22.05 -8.93 14.95
N ASP A 60 -23.07 -8.67 15.76
CA ASP A 60 -24.45 -8.58 15.28
C ASP A 60 -24.65 -7.46 14.26
N TYR A 61 -23.96 -6.34 14.42
CA TYR A 61 -24.04 -5.18 13.52
C TYR A 61 -23.13 -5.26 12.29
N GLU A 62 -22.25 -6.27 12.23
CA GLU A 62 -21.35 -6.50 11.09
C GLU A 62 -22.00 -7.36 10.02
N VAL A 63 -21.62 -7.11 8.76
CA VAL A 63 -22.08 -7.81 7.57
C VAL A 63 -20.89 -8.50 6.91
N ASP A 64 -21.04 -9.81 6.69
CA ASP A 64 -20.03 -10.61 6.01
C ASP A 64 -19.85 -10.16 4.56
N ALA A 65 -18.61 -10.22 4.08
CA ALA A 65 -18.16 -9.68 2.79
C ALA A 65 -18.37 -8.16 2.60
N ARG A 66 -18.71 -7.41 3.67
CA ARG A 66 -18.70 -5.94 3.71
C ARG A 66 -17.65 -5.43 4.68
N ASP A 67 -17.77 -5.83 5.95
CA ASP A 67 -16.85 -5.38 7.01
C ASP A 67 -15.60 -6.27 7.02
N TYR A 68 -15.81 -7.58 7.00
CA TYR A 68 -14.77 -8.60 6.84
C TYR A 68 -15.34 -9.80 6.08
N HIS A 69 -14.46 -10.62 5.52
CA HIS A 69 -14.75 -12.03 5.27
C HIS A 69 -14.51 -12.81 6.57
N PHE A 70 -15.59 -13.27 7.20
CA PHE A 70 -15.53 -13.98 8.47
C PHE A 70 -15.20 -15.46 8.25
N VAL A 71 -13.95 -15.83 8.50
CA VAL A 71 -13.43 -17.19 8.31
C VAL A 71 -13.70 -18.03 9.54
N VAL A 72 -14.55 -19.05 9.41
CA VAL A 72 -14.96 -19.91 10.53
C VAL A 72 -13.81 -20.78 11.06
N SER A 73 -13.00 -21.35 10.16
CA SER A 73 -11.89 -22.24 10.55
C SER A 73 -10.58 -21.46 10.64
N ARG A 74 -10.03 -21.34 11.85
CA ARG A 74 -8.69 -20.78 12.06
C ARG A 74 -7.62 -21.59 11.33
N GLU A 75 -7.70 -22.92 11.40
CA GLU A 75 -6.76 -23.82 10.72
C GLU A 75 -6.76 -23.60 9.21
N GLN A 76 -7.93 -23.35 8.61
CA GLN A 76 -8.03 -23.03 7.19
C GLN A 76 -7.35 -21.69 6.87
N MET A 77 -7.58 -20.65 7.68
CA MET A 77 -6.91 -19.36 7.46
C MET A 77 -5.39 -19.48 7.65
N GLU A 78 -4.90 -20.28 8.60
CA GLU A 78 -3.48 -20.54 8.79
C GLU A 78 -2.86 -21.25 7.57
N LYS A 79 -3.58 -22.24 7.02
CA LYS A 79 -3.18 -22.89 5.76
C LYS A 79 -3.15 -21.89 4.60
N ASP A 80 -4.15 -21.03 4.48
CA ASP A 80 -4.21 -20.02 3.41
C ASP A 80 -3.09 -18.98 3.54
N ILE A 81 -2.65 -18.66 4.76
CA ILE A 81 -1.46 -17.83 5.03
C ILE A 81 -0.18 -18.54 4.57
N GLN A 82 -0.04 -19.84 4.86
CA GLN A 82 1.09 -20.67 4.43
C GLN A 82 1.13 -20.83 2.90
N ASP A 83 -0.03 -20.95 2.26
CA ASP A 83 -0.20 -21.02 0.81
C ASP A 83 -0.04 -19.66 0.11
N HIS A 84 0.45 -18.63 0.81
CA HIS A 84 0.70 -17.29 0.28
C HIS A 84 -0.52 -16.59 -0.33
N LYS A 85 -1.74 -16.89 0.13
CA LYS A 85 -2.97 -16.23 -0.36
C LYS A 85 -3.16 -14.81 0.18
N PHE A 86 -2.38 -14.43 1.19
CA PHE A 86 -2.41 -13.12 1.84
C PHE A 86 -1.16 -12.28 1.51
N ILE A 87 -1.40 -11.00 1.18
CA ILE A 87 -0.33 -10.00 1.01
C ILE A 87 0.18 -9.49 2.36
N GLU A 88 -0.68 -9.57 3.38
CA GLU A 88 -0.34 -9.29 4.77
C GLU A 88 -1.30 -10.06 5.66
N ALA A 89 -0.78 -10.61 6.75
CA ALA A 89 -1.58 -11.26 7.78
C ALA A 89 -0.94 -11.05 9.15
N GLY A 90 -1.77 -10.96 10.18
CA GLY A 90 -1.34 -10.74 11.56
C GLY A 90 -2.33 -11.29 12.56
N GLN A 91 -1.92 -11.31 13.84
CA GLN A 91 -2.78 -11.72 14.94
C GLN A 91 -3.06 -10.52 15.86
N TYR A 92 -4.33 -10.33 16.20
CA TYR A 92 -4.78 -9.32 17.16
C TYR A 92 -5.88 -9.90 18.04
N ASN A 93 -5.75 -9.75 19.36
CA ASN A 93 -6.67 -10.33 20.35
C ASN A 93 -7.00 -11.81 20.08
N ASN A 94 -5.96 -12.61 19.80
CA ASN A 94 -6.05 -14.05 19.46
C ASN A 94 -6.85 -14.40 18.20
N HIS A 95 -7.23 -13.42 17.39
CA HIS A 95 -7.84 -13.63 16.08
C HIS A 95 -6.86 -13.28 14.97
N LEU A 96 -6.93 -14.02 13.87
CA LEU A 96 -6.15 -13.74 12.68
C LEU A 96 -6.89 -12.70 11.84
N TYR A 97 -6.11 -11.83 11.22
CA TYR A 97 -6.57 -10.84 10.25
C TYR A 97 -5.65 -10.92 9.04
N GLY A 98 -6.18 -10.69 7.84
CA GLY A 98 -5.34 -10.66 6.66
C GLY A 98 -6.00 -10.02 5.46
N THR A 99 -5.18 -9.41 4.62
CA THR A 99 -5.59 -8.84 3.33
C THR A 99 -5.23 -9.82 2.24
N SER A 100 -6.25 -10.41 1.60
CA SER A 100 -6.03 -11.45 0.58
C SER A 100 -5.65 -10.83 -0.76
N VAL A 101 -4.84 -11.54 -1.55
CA VAL A 101 -4.50 -11.13 -2.93
C VAL A 101 -5.77 -10.97 -3.77
N GLN A 102 -6.73 -11.87 -3.56
CA GLN A 102 -7.99 -11.90 -4.30
C GLN A 102 -8.85 -10.65 -4.00
N SER A 103 -8.98 -10.27 -2.73
CA SER A 103 -9.73 -9.08 -2.31
C SER A 103 -9.16 -7.80 -2.94
N VAL A 104 -7.83 -7.71 -3.05
CA VAL A 104 -7.18 -6.58 -3.74
C VAL A 104 -7.46 -6.61 -5.25
N ARG A 105 -7.35 -7.79 -5.87
CA ARG A 105 -7.59 -7.98 -7.31
C ARG A 105 -9.01 -7.60 -7.70
N GLU A 106 -10.01 -7.95 -6.90
CA GLU A 106 -11.41 -7.63 -7.18
C GLU A 106 -11.68 -6.12 -7.25
N VAL A 107 -11.01 -5.31 -6.42
CA VAL A 107 -11.13 -3.85 -6.48
C VAL A 107 -10.42 -3.31 -7.73
N ALA A 108 -9.23 -3.83 -8.01
CA ALA A 108 -8.43 -3.45 -9.18
C ALA A 108 -9.14 -3.73 -10.51
N GLU A 109 -9.81 -4.89 -10.62
CA GLU A 109 -10.56 -5.31 -11.82
C GLU A 109 -11.88 -4.56 -11.98
N LYS A 110 -12.44 -4.00 -10.90
CA LYS A 110 -13.59 -3.06 -10.95
C LYS A 110 -13.20 -1.66 -11.43
N GLY A 111 -11.94 -1.45 -11.82
CA GLY A 111 -11.45 -0.17 -12.31
C GLY A 111 -11.06 0.82 -11.22
N LYS A 112 -11.00 0.41 -9.95
CA LYS A 112 -10.65 1.29 -8.82
C LYS A 112 -9.25 1.01 -8.29
N HIS A 113 -8.57 2.07 -7.83
CA HIS A 113 -7.36 1.95 -7.04
C HIS A 113 -7.72 1.39 -5.66
N CYS A 114 -7.21 0.20 -5.35
CA CYS A 114 -7.34 -0.37 -4.02
C CYS A 114 -6.39 0.35 -3.06
N ILE A 115 -6.91 1.16 -2.14
CA ILE A 115 -6.12 1.75 -1.05
C ILE A 115 -5.83 0.64 -0.03
N LEU A 116 -4.56 0.44 0.29
CA LEU A 116 -4.10 -0.61 1.18
C LEU A 116 -3.40 -0.01 2.40
N ASP A 117 -3.96 -0.30 3.58
CA ASP A 117 -3.31 -0.03 4.85
C ASP A 117 -2.46 -1.25 5.28
N VAL A 118 -1.26 -1.35 4.72
CA VAL A 118 -0.34 -2.48 4.90
C VAL A 118 1.11 -2.00 5.07
N SER A 119 2.00 -2.87 5.56
CA SER A 119 3.43 -2.58 5.65
C SER A 119 4.16 -2.67 4.31
N GLY A 120 5.41 -2.19 4.26
CA GLY A 120 6.27 -2.29 3.05
C GLY A 120 6.47 -3.73 2.55
N ASN A 121 6.34 -4.74 3.42
CA ASN A 121 6.42 -6.15 3.04
C ASN A 121 5.35 -6.57 2.04
N ALA A 122 4.17 -5.95 2.10
CA ALA A 122 3.08 -6.24 1.18
C ALA A 122 3.40 -5.81 -0.27
N ILE A 123 4.30 -4.83 -0.47
CA ILE A 123 4.72 -4.40 -1.82
C ILE A 123 5.34 -5.58 -2.58
N LYS A 124 6.29 -6.29 -1.95
CA LYS A 124 6.96 -7.46 -2.55
C LYS A 124 5.96 -8.58 -2.85
N ARG A 125 5.03 -8.84 -1.92
CA ARG A 125 4.01 -9.88 -2.08
C ARG A 125 3.04 -9.56 -3.22
N LEU A 126 2.63 -8.31 -3.37
CA LEU A 126 1.78 -7.89 -4.48
C LEU A 126 2.50 -8.09 -5.82
N GLN A 127 3.75 -7.64 -5.92
CA GLN A 127 4.57 -7.78 -7.12
C GLN A 127 4.74 -9.25 -7.54
N SER A 128 4.94 -10.17 -6.59
CA SER A 128 5.05 -11.62 -6.89
C SER A 128 3.74 -12.21 -7.44
N THR A 129 2.59 -11.60 -7.13
CA THR A 129 1.27 -11.97 -7.67
C THR A 129 0.90 -11.25 -8.98
N MET A 130 1.86 -10.54 -9.59
CA MET A 130 1.67 -9.71 -10.79
C MET A 130 0.71 -8.53 -10.60
N LEU A 131 0.48 -8.10 -9.35
CA LEU A 131 -0.21 -6.87 -9.02
C LEU A 131 0.84 -5.83 -8.61
N TYR A 132 1.18 -4.90 -9.49
CA TYR A 132 2.19 -3.89 -9.21
C TYR A 132 1.57 -2.65 -8.55
N PRO A 133 1.77 -2.42 -7.24
CA PRO A 133 1.19 -1.26 -6.56
C PRO A 133 1.91 0.03 -6.95
N ILE A 134 1.25 1.16 -6.70
CA ILE A 134 1.85 2.49 -6.61
C ILE A 134 2.22 2.68 -5.14
N ALA A 135 3.49 2.52 -4.80
CA ALA A 135 3.99 2.63 -3.44
C ALA A 135 4.61 4.01 -3.20
N ILE A 136 3.97 4.83 -2.38
CA ILE A 136 4.39 6.22 -2.12
C ILE A 136 4.81 6.34 -0.65
N PHE A 137 6.06 6.71 -0.43
CA PHE A 137 6.58 6.98 0.91
C PHE A 137 6.59 8.47 1.21
N ILE A 138 5.94 8.87 2.30
CA ILE A 138 5.97 10.23 2.84
C ILE A 138 7.17 10.33 3.76
N LYS A 139 8.23 10.99 3.29
CA LYS A 139 9.47 11.18 4.03
C LYS A 139 9.39 12.47 4.85
N PRO A 140 9.33 12.40 6.19
CA PRO A 140 9.37 13.60 7.01
C PRO A 140 10.74 14.30 6.89
N LYS A 141 10.74 15.64 6.87
CA LYS A 141 11.98 16.44 6.82
C LYS A 141 12.70 16.42 8.17
N SER A 142 11.93 16.45 9.26
CA SER A 142 12.43 16.43 10.65
C SER A 142 11.30 16.02 11.61
N VAL A 143 11.60 15.98 12.90
CA VAL A 143 10.57 15.79 13.95
C VAL A 143 9.61 16.97 13.96
N GLU A 144 10.12 18.20 13.82
CA GLU A 144 9.34 19.44 13.81
C GLU A 144 8.34 19.44 12.66
N ASN A 145 8.74 19.01 11.46
CA ASN A 145 7.85 18.87 10.30
C ASN A 145 6.66 17.93 10.59
N ILE A 146 6.88 16.85 11.35
CA ILE A 146 5.78 15.95 11.77
C ILE A 146 4.84 16.66 12.74
N LEU A 147 5.38 17.39 13.71
CA LEU A 147 4.60 18.10 14.73
C LEU A 147 3.80 19.27 14.12
N GLU A 148 4.34 19.94 13.11
CA GLU A 148 3.64 20.99 12.36
C GLU A 148 2.42 20.44 11.60
N MET A 149 2.57 19.28 10.96
CA MET A 149 1.48 18.59 10.26
C MET A 149 0.47 17.95 11.23
N ASN A 150 0.91 17.53 12.41
CA ASN A 150 0.05 16.92 13.42
C ASN A 150 0.32 17.47 14.83
N LYS A 151 -0.30 18.62 15.11
CA LYS A 151 -0.21 19.33 16.40
C LYS A 151 -0.76 18.57 17.61
N ARG A 152 -1.36 17.38 17.40
CA ARG A 152 -1.86 16.52 18.49
C ARG A 152 -0.77 15.61 19.06
N LEU A 153 0.36 15.47 18.37
CA LEU A 153 1.46 14.63 18.82
C LEU A 153 2.31 15.35 19.85
N THR A 154 2.76 14.61 20.86
CA THR A 154 3.85 15.06 21.74
C THR A 154 5.18 14.96 21.02
N GLU A 155 6.20 15.67 21.51
CA GLU A 155 7.55 15.60 20.93
C GLU A 155 8.10 14.15 20.91
N ASP A 156 7.90 13.39 21.99
CA ASP A 156 8.28 11.98 22.07
C ASP A 156 7.58 11.11 21.01
N GLN A 157 6.30 11.38 20.74
CA GLN A 157 5.57 10.68 19.68
C GLN A 157 6.08 11.09 18.29
N GLY A 158 6.38 12.37 18.09
CA GLY A 158 7.02 12.88 16.88
C GLY A 158 8.35 12.20 16.60
N ARG A 159 9.23 12.11 17.61
CA ARG A 159 10.53 11.43 17.53
C ARG A 159 10.39 9.95 17.16
N LYS A 160 9.51 9.22 17.85
CA LYS A 160 9.21 7.80 17.52
C LYS A 160 8.68 7.63 16.10
N THR A 161 7.87 8.57 15.62
CA THR A 161 7.32 8.56 14.26
C THR A 161 8.41 8.81 13.23
N PHE A 162 9.30 9.77 13.49
CA PHE A 162 10.46 10.05 12.65
C PHE A 162 11.40 8.84 12.56
N ASP A 163 11.77 8.24 13.70
CA ASP A 163 12.64 7.06 13.75
C ASP A 163 12.05 5.88 12.98
N ARG A 164 10.73 5.65 13.08
CA ARG A 164 10.03 4.63 12.31
C ARG A 164 10.07 4.92 10.81
N ALA A 165 9.87 6.18 10.41
CA ALA A 165 9.93 6.58 9.02
C ALA A 165 11.34 6.37 8.43
N MET A 166 12.40 6.71 9.16
CA MET A 166 13.78 6.48 8.71
C MET A 166 14.12 5.00 8.55
N LYS A 167 13.66 4.15 9.49
CA LYS A 167 13.81 2.69 9.35
C LYS A 167 13.07 2.13 8.14
N LEU A 168 11.84 2.60 7.92
CA LEU A 168 11.02 2.20 6.79
C LEU A 168 11.66 2.62 5.45
N GLU A 169 12.23 3.82 5.39
CA GLU A 169 13.01 4.27 4.23
C GLU A 169 14.21 3.35 3.99
N GLN A 170 15.02 3.12 5.02
CA GLN A 170 16.20 2.27 4.92
C GLN A 170 15.88 0.85 4.42
N GLU A 171 14.77 0.26 4.90
CA GLU A 171 14.41 -1.13 4.59
C GLU A 171 13.71 -1.29 3.23
N PHE A 172 12.92 -0.30 2.79
CA PHE A 172 12.01 -0.47 1.65
C PHE A 172 12.22 0.53 0.50
N THR A 173 13.25 1.39 0.54
CA THR A 173 13.52 2.41 -0.51
C THR A 173 13.45 1.84 -1.94
N GLU A 174 14.05 0.67 -2.20
CA GLU A 174 14.07 0.04 -3.52
C GLU A 174 12.67 -0.38 -4.04
N HIS A 175 11.67 -0.46 -3.16
CA HIS A 175 10.31 -0.86 -3.50
C HIS A 175 9.35 0.33 -3.69
N PHE A 176 9.78 1.55 -3.36
CA PHE A 176 8.93 2.72 -3.52
C PHE A 176 8.87 3.14 -4.98
N THR A 177 7.66 3.41 -5.45
CA THR A 177 7.43 4.07 -6.73
C THR A 177 7.83 5.54 -6.66
N ALA A 178 7.60 6.18 -5.49
CA ALA A 178 7.96 7.57 -5.27
C ALA A 178 8.19 7.86 -3.78
N ILE A 179 9.04 8.86 -3.51
CA ILE A 179 9.23 9.46 -2.19
C ILE A 179 8.74 10.90 -2.26
N VAL A 180 7.88 11.30 -1.31
CA VAL A 180 7.28 12.63 -1.23
C VAL A 180 7.72 13.31 0.05
N GLN A 181 8.09 14.58 -0.07
CA GLN A 181 8.33 15.48 1.06
C GLN A 181 7.47 16.73 0.85
N GLY A 182 7.07 17.37 1.94
CA GLY A 182 6.32 18.63 1.90
C GLY A 182 6.33 19.31 3.27
N ASP A 183 6.00 20.60 3.27
CA ASP A 183 5.90 21.41 4.49
C ASP A 183 4.50 21.37 5.09
N SER A 184 3.50 21.00 4.29
CA SER A 184 2.12 20.86 4.74
C SER A 184 1.49 19.56 4.24
N LEU A 185 0.46 19.11 4.94
CA LEU A 185 -0.32 17.95 4.50
C LEU A 185 -0.97 18.19 3.12
N GLU A 186 -1.42 19.42 2.85
CA GLU A 186 -2.07 19.78 1.59
C GLU A 186 -1.10 19.61 0.39
N GLU A 187 0.13 20.07 0.55
CA GLU A 187 1.19 19.90 -0.46
C GLU A 187 1.49 18.43 -0.73
N ILE A 188 1.63 17.63 0.34
CA ILE A 188 1.87 16.19 0.25
C ILE A 188 0.68 15.52 -0.45
N TYR A 189 -0.54 15.85 -0.05
CA TYR A 189 -1.77 15.30 -0.63
C TYR A 189 -1.87 15.58 -2.13
N ASN A 190 -1.65 16.83 -2.54
CA ASN A 190 -1.65 17.21 -3.96
C ASN A 190 -0.57 16.48 -4.77
N THR A 191 0.61 16.31 -4.17
CA THR A 191 1.70 15.56 -4.80
C THR A 191 1.36 14.07 -4.93
N VAL A 192 0.78 13.46 -3.90
CA VAL A 192 0.31 12.07 -3.93
C VAL A 192 -0.74 11.86 -5.02
N LYS A 193 -1.73 12.75 -5.14
CA LYS A 193 -2.75 12.69 -6.20
C LYS A 193 -2.12 12.71 -7.60
N ARG A 194 -1.20 13.65 -7.83
CA ARG A 194 -0.48 13.77 -9.10
C ARG A 194 0.32 12.50 -9.42
N LEU A 195 1.05 11.96 -8.45
CA LEU A 195 1.84 10.75 -8.62
C LEU A 195 0.98 9.53 -8.93
N ILE A 196 -0.17 9.39 -8.27
CA ILE A 196 -1.12 8.31 -8.58
C ILE A 196 -1.56 8.45 -10.04
N GLU A 197 -2.02 9.62 -10.47
CA GLU A 197 -2.49 9.85 -11.85
C GLU A 197 -1.39 9.54 -12.89
N GLU A 198 -0.16 10.02 -12.67
CA GLU A 198 1.00 9.72 -13.53
C GLU A 198 1.32 8.22 -13.62
N GLN A 199 1.10 7.48 -12.54
CA GLN A 199 1.42 6.07 -12.41
C GLN A 199 0.24 5.14 -12.75
N SER A 200 -0.93 5.70 -13.11
CA SER A 200 -2.17 4.96 -13.39
C SER A 200 -2.33 4.57 -14.86
N GLY A 201 -1.36 4.94 -15.71
CA GLY A 201 -1.40 4.63 -17.14
C GLY A 201 -1.47 3.13 -17.46
N PRO A 202 -1.95 2.77 -18.67
CA PRO A 202 -2.05 1.37 -19.10
C PRO A 202 -0.70 0.69 -19.34
N PHE A 203 0.38 1.48 -19.37
CA PHE A 203 1.76 1.01 -19.50
C PHE A 203 2.55 1.45 -18.28
N ILE A 204 3.14 0.50 -17.59
CA ILE A 204 3.86 0.75 -16.34
C ILE A 204 5.30 0.26 -16.45
N TRP A 205 6.19 0.93 -15.71
CA TRP A 205 7.55 0.47 -15.50
C TRP A 205 7.55 -0.56 -14.37
N VAL A 206 8.00 -1.77 -14.68
CA VAL A 206 8.22 -2.82 -13.69
C VAL A 206 9.69 -3.22 -13.67
N PRO A 207 10.23 -3.66 -12.53
CA PRO A 207 11.55 -4.25 -12.49
C PRO A 207 11.62 -5.39 -13.51
N ALA A 208 12.62 -5.34 -14.39
CA ALA A 208 12.89 -6.44 -15.30
C ALA A 208 13.27 -7.64 -14.43
N LYS A 209 12.67 -8.79 -14.72
CA LYS A 209 13.14 -10.03 -14.10
C LYS A 209 14.53 -10.29 -14.66
N ASP A 210 15.56 -10.07 -13.85
CA ASP A 210 16.89 -10.57 -14.17
C ASP A 210 16.79 -12.08 -14.40
N LYS A 211 17.00 -12.47 -15.65
CA LYS A 211 17.38 -13.82 -16.04
C LYS A 211 18.53 -13.69 -17.03
N LEU A 212 19.74 -13.71 -16.50
CA LEU A 212 20.86 -14.41 -17.12
C LEU A 212 21.50 -15.29 -16.05
#